data_AF-A0A7Y3X642-F1
#
_entry.id   AF-A0A7Y3X642-F1
#
_cell.length_a   1.000
_cell.length_b   1.000
_cell.length_c   1.000
_cell.angle_alpha   90.00
_cell.angle_beta   90.00
_cell.angle_gamma   90.00
#
_symmetry.space_group_name_H-M   'P 1'
#
loop_
_entity.id
_entity.type
_entity.pdbx_description
1 polymer ?
#
loop_
_entity_poly.entity_id
_entity_poly.type
_entity_poly.pdbx_seq_one_letter_code
_entity_poly.pdbx_strand_id
1 'polypeptide(L)'
;MLRQDSSNIGSEAGFNTSGGTPQNGVSSRDGQTGVDIQRELNRLEEMILDSPRFFGRTFLDEERIIEQLDQIRLSLPDAFHEADSIVRHKEEIFLQSEQYAQEIIDTADRRSAQLMNESTIVRQSEMQAQQIRQRVQQECESIREQTIAEIDRMRHQAQQELEEMQRMAIAECEAIQAGADDYADRTLHDMESQLGEMLRIVRNGRQQLQPEAPVRANFGQGGMRPTHGRGK
;
A
#
# COMPACT_ATOMS: atom_id res chain seq x y z
N MET A 1 -18.34 -7.95 -1.79
CA MET A 1 -18.58 -8.92 -2.88
C MET A 1 -17.83 -8.44 -4.11
N LEU A 2 -16.66 -8.99 -4.42
CA LEU A 2 -16.13 -9.05 -5.78
C LEU A 2 -15.45 -10.40 -5.90
N ARG A 3 -16.07 -11.28 -6.68
CA ARG A 3 -15.59 -12.62 -7.02
C ARG A 3 -15.59 -12.74 -8.54
N GLN A 4 -14.65 -13.56 -8.99
CA GLN A 4 -14.48 -14.21 -10.29
C GLN A 4 -13.74 -13.35 -11.33
N ASP A 5 -12.44 -13.61 -11.54
CA ASP A 5 -11.84 -14.80 -12.17
C ASP A 5 -12.27 -14.96 -13.63
N SER A 6 -11.43 -14.43 -14.52
CA SER A 6 -11.29 -14.91 -15.88
C SER A 6 -9.82 -15.16 -16.11
N SER A 7 -9.42 -16.38 -15.79
CA SER A 7 -8.23 -17.07 -16.25
C SER A 7 -8.17 -17.04 -17.77
N ASN A 8 -7.33 -16.16 -18.34
CA ASN A 8 -6.88 -16.28 -19.72
C ASN A 8 -5.57 -15.50 -19.93
N ILE A 9 -4.45 -16.11 -19.55
CA ILE A 9 -3.15 -15.76 -20.11
C ILE A 9 -2.57 -17.07 -20.63
N GLY A 10 -2.69 -17.23 -21.94
CA GLY A 10 -2.16 -18.34 -22.70
C GLY A 10 -0.67 -18.48 -22.47
N SER A 11 -0.28 -19.70 -22.15
CA SER A 11 1.08 -20.19 -22.06
C SER A 11 1.69 -20.24 -23.46
N GLU A 12 2.30 -19.14 -23.91
CA GLU A 12 3.18 -19.13 -25.09
C GLU A 12 4.50 -18.42 -24.74
N ALA A 13 5.24 -19.00 -23.80
CA ALA A 13 6.68 -18.80 -23.72
C ALA A 13 7.34 -19.96 -24.46
N GLY A 14 7.43 -19.83 -25.79
CA GLY A 14 8.34 -20.62 -26.62
C GLY A 14 9.77 -20.24 -26.26
N PHE A 15 10.26 -20.73 -25.13
CA PHE A 15 11.66 -20.66 -24.76
C PHE A 15 12.40 -21.65 -25.65
N ASN A 16 12.90 -21.13 -26.77
CA ASN A 16 13.66 -21.85 -27.75
C ASN A 16 15.04 -22.18 -27.14
N THR A 17 15.12 -23.21 -26.31
CA THR A 17 16.38 -23.89 -26.01
C THR A 17 16.69 -24.81 -27.17
N SER A 18 17.02 -24.22 -28.31
CA SER A 18 17.97 -24.84 -29.21
C SER A 18 19.28 -24.93 -28.43
N GLY A 19 19.46 -26.07 -27.76
CA GLY A 19 20.72 -26.45 -27.17
C GLY A 19 21.77 -26.31 -28.25
N GLY A 20 22.63 -25.31 -28.10
CA GLY A 20 23.88 -25.24 -28.84
C GLY A 20 24.70 -26.44 -28.40
N THR A 21 24.50 -27.56 -29.06
CA THR A 21 25.48 -28.65 -29.09
C THR A 21 26.81 -28.00 -29.43
N PRO A 22 27.84 -28.08 -28.55
CA PRO A 22 29.19 -27.86 -29.02
C PRO A 22 29.51 -29.02 -29.95
N GLN A 23 29.17 -28.89 -31.23
CA GLN A 23 29.85 -29.61 -32.29
C GLN A 23 31.26 -29.04 -32.34
N ASN A 24 32.17 -29.62 -31.59
CA ASN A 24 33.58 -29.36 -31.79
C ASN A 24 34.43 -30.59 -31.44
N GLY A 25 35.04 -31.17 -32.49
CA GLY A 25 36.10 -32.18 -32.44
C GLY A 25 35.68 -33.53 -31.85
N VAL A 26 36.01 -34.68 -32.43
CA VAL A 26 37.29 -35.02 -33.02
C VAL A 26 37.03 -35.97 -34.17
N SER A 27 37.27 -35.46 -35.38
CA SER A 27 37.54 -36.27 -36.55
C SER A 27 38.61 -37.28 -36.16
N SER A 28 38.24 -38.55 -35.98
CA SER A 28 39.18 -39.64 -35.76
C SER A 28 40.02 -39.80 -37.04
N ARG A 29 41.13 -39.07 -37.09
CA ARG A 29 42.09 -39.10 -38.19
C ARG A 29 43.54 -39.12 -37.70
N ASP A 30 43.78 -39.46 -36.43
CA ASP A 30 45.13 -39.64 -35.86
C ASP A 30 45.32 -41.08 -35.40
N GLY A 31 45.44 -41.96 -36.38
CA GLY A 31 45.77 -43.36 -36.15
C GLY A 31 46.46 -44.01 -37.34
N GLN A 32 46.90 -43.23 -38.33
CA GLN A 32 47.55 -43.81 -39.50
C GLN A 32 49.02 -44.16 -39.19
N THR A 33 49.80 -43.24 -38.63
CA THR A 33 51.26 -43.40 -38.42
C THR A 33 51.65 -44.34 -37.27
N GLY A 34 50.99 -44.24 -36.11
CA GLY A 34 51.24 -45.16 -34.99
C GLY A 34 50.86 -46.61 -35.31
N VAL A 35 49.83 -46.79 -36.14
CA VAL A 35 49.45 -48.09 -36.71
C VAL A 35 50.43 -48.52 -37.79
N ASP A 36 51.04 -47.58 -38.52
CA ASP A 36 52.03 -47.88 -39.55
C ASP A 36 53.37 -48.35 -38.96
N ILE A 37 53.90 -47.75 -37.88
CA ILE A 37 55.12 -48.28 -37.22
C ILE A 37 54.87 -49.64 -36.57
N GLN A 38 53.71 -49.81 -35.91
CA GLN A 38 53.33 -51.12 -35.38
C GLN A 38 53.20 -52.16 -36.50
N ARG A 39 52.65 -51.77 -37.66
CA ARG A 39 52.56 -52.64 -38.84
C ARG A 39 53.94 -53.00 -39.39
N GLU A 40 54.86 -52.05 -39.52
CA GLU A 40 56.22 -52.31 -40.02
C GLU A 40 57.05 -53.14 -39.01
N LEU A 41 56.85 -52.96 -37.70
CA LEU A 41 57.46 -53.81 -36.66
C LEU A 41 56.87 -55.23 -36.66
N ASN A 42 55.56 -55.36 -36.81
CA ASN A 42 54.91 -56.68 -36.93
C ASN A 42 55.35 -57.41 -38.20
N ARG A 43 55.58 -56.67 -39.29
CA ARG A 43 56.12 -57.22 -40.54
C ARG A 43 57.56 -57.69 -40.37
N LEU A 44 58.38 -56.94 -39.64
CA LEU A 44 59.72 -57.37 -39.25
C LEU A 44 59.68 -58.63 -38.36
N GLU A 45 58.76 -58.68 -37.40
CA GLU A 45 58.53 -59.85 -36.55
C GLU A 45 58.11 -61.08 -37.37
N GLU A 46 57.16 -60.93 -38.28
CA GLU A 46 56.69 -61.99 -39.18
C GLU A 46 57.82 -62.51 -40.08
N MET A 47 58.66 -61.63 -40.62
CA MET A 47 59.85 -62.01 -41.40
C MET A 47 60.87 -62.81 -40.58
N ILE A 48 60.98 -62.52 -39.28
CA ILE A 48 61.86 -63.26 -38.36
C ILE A 48 61.22 -64.61 -37.96
N LEU A 49 59.90 -64.67 -37.84
CA LEU A 49 59.15 -65.88 -37.48
C LEU A 49 59.05 -66.90 -38.62
N ASP A 50 58.83 -66.44 -39.85
CA ASP A 50 58.67 -67.28 -41.07
C ASP A 50 60.00 -67.74 -41.67
N SER A 51 61.11 -67.22 -41.14
CA SER A 51 62.46 -67.57 -41.58
C SER A 51 62.84 -69.03 -41.24
N PRO A 52 63.47 -69.76 -42.19
CA PRO A 52 63.81 -71.17 -41.99
C PRO A 52 64.82 -71.36 -40.84
N ARG A 53 64.47 -72.27 -39.92
CA ARG A 53 65.30 -72.61 -38.76
C ARG A 53 66.05 -73.91 -39.01
N PHE A 54 67.38 -73.86 -38.98
CA PHE A 54 68.24 -75.04 -39.09
C PHE A 54 69.22 -75.09 -37.91
N PHE A 55 69.25 -76.23 -37.20
CA PHE A 55 70.09 -76.46 -36.01
C PHE A 55 69.99 -75.38 -34.92
N GLY A 56 68.76 -74.92 -34.63
CA GLY A 56 68.52 -73.88 -33.63
C GLY A 56 68.98 -72.47 -34.05
N ARG A 57 69.40 -72.28 -35.30
CA ARG A 57 69.78 -70.98 -35.88
C ARG A 57 68.76 -70.55 -36.93
N THR A 58 68.35 -69.29 -36.86
CA THR A 58 67.43 -68.66 -37.82
C THR A 58 68.23 -68.08 -38.98
N PHE A 59 67.86 -68.40 -40.22
CA PHE A 59 68.52 -67.89 -41.43
C PHE A 59 67.78 -66.68 -41.99
N LEU A 60 68.18 -65.50 -41.54
CA LEU A 60 67.57 -64.24 -41.96
C LEU A 60 68.21 -63.71 -43.24
N ASP A 61 67.39 -63.20 -44.14
CA ASP A 61 67.84 -62.43 -45.30
C ASP A 61 68.23 -61.04 -44.83
N GLU A 62 69.55 -60.78 -44.81
CA GLU A 62 70.12 -59.54 -44.31
C GLU A 62 69.62 -58.32 -45.09
N GLU A 63 69.49 -58.42 -46.42
CA GLU A 63 69.04 -57.30 -47.25
C GLU A 63 67.60 -56.91 -46.92
N ARG A 64 66.70 -57.89 -46.81
CA ARG A 64 65.28 -57.62 -46.51
C ARG A 64 65.07 -57.09 -45.10
N ILE A 65 65.81 -57.60 -44.11
CA ILE A 65 65.72 -57.12 -42.73
C ILE A 65 66.27 -55.70 -42.60
N ILE A 66 67.35 -55.37 -43.31
CA ILE A 66 67.91 -54.01 -43.34
C ILE A 66 66.93 -53.04 -44.00
N GLU A 67 66.34 -53.40 -45.14
CA GLU A 67 65.32 -52.56 -45.81
C GLU A 67 64.12 -52.28 -44.89
N GLN A 68 63.65 -53.30 -44.18
CA GLN A 68 62.54 -53.16 -43.23
C GLN A 68 62.93 -52.31 -42.01
N LEU A 69 64.16 -52.45 -41.51
CA LEU A 69 64.70 -51.64 -40.42
C LEU A 69 64.87 -50.17 -40.84
N ASP A 70 65.28 -49.91 -42.09
CA ASP A 70 65.39 -48.57 -42.65
C ASP A 70 64.02 -47.91 -42.82
N GLN A 71 62.98 -48.65 -43.21
CA GLN A 71 61.60 -48.14 -43.25
C GLN A 71 61.07 -47.75 -41.86
N ILE A 72 61.36 -48.57 -40.83
CA ILE A 72 61.04 -48.23 -39.44
C ILE A 72 61.84 -46.99 -39.00
N ARG A 73 63.13 -46.92 -39.34
CA ARG A 73 63.99 -45.78 -39.00
C ARG A 73 63.55 -44.47 -39.65
N LEU A 74 63.03 -44.52 -40.87
CA LEU A 74 62.50 -43.36 -41.59
C LEU A 74 61.16 -42.88 -41.04
N SER A 75 60.31 -43.80 -40.54
CA SER A 75 58.96 -43.47 -40.03
C SER A 75 58.92 -43.08 -38.55
N LEU A 76 59.88 -43.53 -37.73
CA LEU A 76 59.95 -43.22 -36.31
C LEU A 76 60.00 -41.71 -35.97
N PRO A 77 60.82 -40.86 -36.64
CA PRO A 77 60.89 -39.43 -36.32
C PRO A 77 59.56 -38.70 -36.48
N ASP A 78 58.81 -39.01 -37.55
CA ASP A 78 57.52 -38.37 -37.84
C ASP A 78 56.47 -38.73 -36.78
N ALA A 79 56.44 -39.99 -36.34
CA ALA A 79 55.54 -40.41 -35.26
C ALA A 79 55.90 -39.78 -33.91
N PHE A 80 57.18 -39.55 -33.60
CA PHE A 80 57.56 -38.82 -32.39
C PHE A 80 57.18 -37.32 -32.48
N HIS A 81 57.30 -36.71 -33.66
CA HIS A 81 56.85 -35.33 -33.88
C HIS A 81 55.33 -35.19 -33.72
N GLU A 82 54.57 -36.14 -34.23
CA GLU A 82 53.12 -36.19 -34.05
C GLU A 82 52.74 -36.43 -32.58
N ALA A 83 53.43 -37.32 -31.87
CA ALA A 83 53.21 -37.51 -30.44
C ALA A 83 53.49 -36.22 -29.63
N ASP A 84 54.56 -35.48 -29.93
CA ASP A 84 54.87 -34.19 -29.30
C ASP A 84 53.80 -33.13 -29.63
N SER A 85 53.30 -33.09 -30.88
CA SER A 85 52.26 -32.15 -31.27
C SER A 85 50.93 -32.43 -30.55
N ILE A 86 50.56 -33.71 -30.40
CA ILE A 86 49.38 -34.13 -29.64
C ILE A 86 49.52 -33.76 -28.17
N VAL A 87 50.69 -33.98 -27.55
CA VAL A 87 50.92 -33.61 -26.15
C VAL A 87 50.83 -32.09 -25.96
N ARG A 88 51.46 -31.30 -26.82
CA ARG A 88 51.38 -29.83 -26.77
C ARG A 88 49.95 -29.33 -26.97
N HIS A 89 49.24 -29.88 -27.95
CA HIS A 89 47.86 -29.47 -28.23
C HIS A 89 46.93 -29.84 -27.07
N LYS A 90 47.14 -31.01 -26.44
CA LYS A 90 46.46 -31.39 -25.21
C LYS A 90 46.73 -30.37 -24.10
N GLU A 91 47.99 -30.02 -23.84
CA GLU A 91 48.36 -29.02 -22.82
C GLU A 91 47.69 -27.66 -23.08
N GLU A 92 47.64 -27.22 -24.34
CA GLU A 92 46.93 -26.00 -24.74
C GLU A 92 45.43 -26.08 -24.43
N ILE A 93 44.77 -27.19 -24.80
CA ILE A 93 43.35 -27.41 -24.50
C ILE A 93 43.10 -27.41 -22.99
N PHE A 94 43.97 -28.03 -22.18
CA PHE A 94 43.84 -28.02 -20.72
C PHE A 94 43.94 -26.60 -20.17
N LEU A 95 44.94 -25.82 -20.61
CA LEU A 95 45.10 -24.45 -20.17
C LEU A 95 43.89 -23.58 -20.54
N GLN A 96 43.39 -23.71 -21.78
CA GLN A 96 42.19 -23.00 -22.22
C GLN A 96 40.96 -23.41 -21.43
N SER A 97 40.81 -24.70 -21.15
CA SER A 97 39.69 -25.23 -20.36
C SER A 97 39.74 -24.75 -18.91
N GLU A 98 40.92 -24.69 -18.30
CA GLU A 98 41.11 -24.13 -16.96
C GLU A 98 40.75 -22.65 -16.91
N GLN A 99 41.22 -21.86 -17.89
CA GLN A 99 40.86 -20.45 -18.01
C GLN A 99 39.36 -20.24 -18.17
N TYR A 100 38.72 -21.03 -19.05
CA TYR A 100 37.28 -20.97 -19.29
C TYR A 100 36.48 -21.37 -18.05
N ALA A 101 36.91 -22.43 -17.35
CA ALA A 101 36.29 -22.85 -16.10
C ALA A 101 36.39 -21.75 -15.03
N GLN A 102 37.54 -21.09 -14.91
CA GLN A 102 37.73 -19.97 -13.99
C GLN A 102 36.83 -18.78 -14.36
N GLU A 103 36.71 -18.46 -15.65
CA GLU A 103 35.82 -17.39 -16.12
C GLU A 103 34.34 -17.68 -15.81
N ILE A 104 33.90 -18.94 -15.96
CA ILE A 104 32.53 -19.35 -15.61
C ILE A 104 32.30 -19.14 -14.11
N ILE A 105 33.23 -19.58 -13.26
CA ILE A 105 33.11 -19.45 -11.80
C ILE A 105 33.05 -17.98 -11.41
N ASP A 106 33.98 -17.16 -11.91
CA ASP A 106 34.03 -15.73 -11.63
C ASP A 106 32.73 -15.02 -12.06
N THR A 107 32.19 -15.40 -13.23
CA THR A 107 30.96 -14.83 -13.75
C THR A 107 29.75 -15.26 -12.91
N ALA A 108 29.72 -16.52 -12.49
CA ALA A 108 28.67 -17.04 -11.62
C ALA A 108 28.68 -16.34 -10.25
N ASP A 109 29.85 -16.15 -9.65
CA ASP A 109 30.02 -15.46 -8.37
C ASP A 109 29.58 -13.99 -8.47
N ARG A 110 29.99 -13.26 -9.51
CA ARG A 110 29.55 -11.87 -9.74
C ARG A 110 28.03 -11.78 -9.87
N ARG A 111 27.41 -12.68 -10.65
CA ARG A 111 25.94 -12.71 -10.81
C ARG A 111 25.23 -13.07 -9.51
N SER A 112 25.74 -14.03 -8.76
CA SER A 112 25.22 -14.40 -7.45
C SER A 112 25.25 -13.22 -6.48
N ALA A 113 26.38 -12.52 -6.40
CA ALA A 113 26.53 -11.33 -5.56
C ALA A 113 25.55 -10.21 -5.98
N GLN A 114 25.37 -9.99 -7.29
CA GLN A 114 24.40 -9.01 -7.80
C GLN A 114 22.95 -9.36 -7.41
N LEU A 115 22.54 -10.62 -7.61
CA LEU A 115 21.20 -11.08 -7.27
C LEU A 115 20.92 -11.02 -5.76
N MET A 116 21.91 -11.37 -4.94
CA MET A 116 21.79 -11.25 -3.48
C MET A 116 21.62 -9.79 -3.04
N ASN A 117 22.38 -8.87 -3.65
CA ASN A 117 22.25 -7.45 -3.36
C ASN A 117 20.86 -6.93 -3.78
N GLU A 118 20.41 -7.24 -4.98
CA GLU A 118 19.07 -6.88 -5.45
C GLU A 118 17.97 -7.44 -4.54
N SER A 119 18.06 -8.71 -4.16
CA SER A 119 17.12 -9.34 -3.23
C SER A 119 17.12 -8.65 -1.86
N THR A 120 18.29 -8.25 -1.36
CA THR A 120 18.42 -7.53 -0.08
C THR A 120 17.76 -6.16 -0.16
N ILE A 121 17.98 -5.42 -1.25
CA ILE A 121 17.36 -4.11 -1.49
C ILE A 121 15.84 -4.24 -1.56
N VAL A 122 15.32 -5.22 -2.31
CA VAL A 122 13.88 -5.47 -2.43
C VAL A 122 13.28 -5.78 -1.06
N ARG A 123 13.87 -6.72 -0.32
CA ARG A 123 13.38 -7.10 1.02
C ARG A 123 13.41 -5.92 2.00
N GLN A 124 14.47 -5.12 1.97
CA GLN A 124 14.59 -3.91 2.79
C GLN A 124 13.51 -2.89 2.41
N SER A 125 13.30 -2.66 1.11
CA SER A 125 12.29 -1.74 0.60
C SER A 125 10.88 -2.18 0.97
N GLU A 126 10.59 -3.48 0.91
CA GLU A 126 9.32 -4.06 1.35
C GLU A 126 9.10 -3.86 2.85
N MET A 127 10.12 -4.08 3.68
CA MET A 127 10.06 -3.83 5.13
C MET A 127 9.77 -2.35 5.42
N GLN A 128 10.49 -1.44 4.76
CA GLN A 128 10.27 0.00 4.91
C GLN A 128 8.86 0.41 4.45
N ALA A 129 8.40 -0.10 3.31
CA ALA A 129 7.05 0.15 2.82
C ALA A 129 5.98 -0.38 3.80
N GLN A 130 6.18 -1.56 4.38
CA GLN A 130 5.29 -2.09 5.40
C GLN A 130 5.26 -1.21 6.66
N GLN A 131 6.41 -0.75 7.14
CA GLN A 131 6.51 0.16 8.28
C GLN A 131 5.81 1.49 8.00
N ILE A 132 6.02 2.07 6.81
CA ILE A 132 5.35 3.31 6.40
C ILE A 132 3.83 3.09 6.38
N ARG A 133 3.35 1.99 5.79
CA ARG A 133 1.91 1.69 5.77
C ARG A 133 1.32 1.54 7.16
N GLN A 134 2.00 0.82 8.05
CA GLN A 134 1.54 0.66 9.44
C GLN A 134 1.49 2.00 10.17
N ARG A 135 2.52 2.83 10.00
CA ARG A 135 2.57 4.17 10.59
C ARG A 135 1.45 5.06 10.08
N VAL A 136 1.25 5.12 8.76
CA VAL A 136 0.17 5.91 8.14
C VAL A 136 -1.18 5.41 8.62
N GLN A 137 -1.38 4.10 8.74
CA GLN A 137 -2.63 3.55 9.25
C GLN A 137 -2.89 3.98 10.71
N GLN A 138 -1.89 3.87 11.58
CA GLN A 138 -2.00 4.33 12.97
C GLN A 138 -2.24 5.84 13.07
N GLU A 139 -1.55 6.64 12.26
CA GLU A 139 -1.74 8.09 12.22
C GLU A 139 -3.14 8.45 11.72
N CYS A 140 -3.64 7.78 10.67
CA CYS A 140 -5.01 7.97 10.19
C CYS A 140 -6.06 7.59 11.24
N GLU A 141 -5.87 6.48 11.95
CA GLU A 141 -6.77 6.06 13.04
C GLU A 141 -6.75 7.10 14.18
N SER A 142 -5.57 7.54 14.60
CA SER A 142 -5.42 8.58 15.64
C SER A 142 -6.06 9.91 15.22
N ILE A 143 -5.83 10.38 13.99
CA ILE A 143 -6.43 11.62 13.49
C ILE A 143 -7.95 11.48 13.43
N ARG A 144 -8.46 10.33 12.99
CA ARG A 144 -9.90 10.05 12.93
C ARG A 144 -10.52 10.11 14.32
N GLU A 145 -9.92 9.45 15.32
CA GLU A 145 -10.39 9.47 16.70
C GLU A 145 -10.37 10.88 17.29
N GLN A 146 -9.28 11.62 17.09
CA GLN A 146 -9.17 13.02 17.52
C GLN A 146 -10.25 13.89 16.88
N THR A 147 -10.46 13.75 15.57
CA THR A 147 -11.48 14.51 14.83
C THR A 147 -12.88 14.20 15.35
N ILE A 148 -13.20 12.92 15.61
CA ILE A 148 -14.50 12.54 16.17
C ILE A 148 -14.68 13.15 17.57
N ALA A 149 -13.68 13.05 18.44
CA ALA A 149 -13.73 13.64 19.78
C ALA A 149 -13.90 15.16 19.75
N GLU A 150 -13.24 15.84 18.80
CA GLU A 150 -13.36 17.29 18.61
C GLU A 150 -14.75 17.69 18.09
N ILE A 151 -15.28 16.95 17.11
CA ILE A 151 -16.65 17.14 16.62
C ILE A 151 -17.65 16.97 17.76
N ASP A 152 -17.52 15.91 18.55
CA ASP A 152 -18.42 15.66 19.67
C ASP A 152 -18.33 16.78 20.70
N ARG A 153 -17.13 17.26 21.02
CA ARG A 153 -16.93 18.40 21.93
C ARG A 153 -17.58 19.68 21.39
N MET A 154 -17.36 20.01 20.12
CA MET A 154 -17.99 21.17 19.48
C MET A 154 -19.51 21.06 19.47
N ARG A 155 -20.06 19.86 19.21
CA ARG A 155 -21.50 19.63 19.25
C ARG A 155 -22.09 19.85 20.65
N HIS A 156 -21.44 19.32 21.68
CA HIS A 156 -21.89 19.53 23.06
C HIS A 156 -21.84 21.00 23.45
N GLN A 157 -20.76 21.71 23.10
CA GLN A 157 -20.65 23.14 23.37
C GLN A 157 -21.73 23.95 22.65
N ALA A 158 -21.94 23.72 21.35
CA ALA A 158 -22.97 24.40 20.59
C ALA A 158 -24.37 24.13 21.14
N GLN A 159 -24.63 22.90 21.61
CA GLN A 159 -25.90 22.57 22.24
C GLN A 159 -26.11 23.31 23.56
N GLN A 160 -25.08 23.41 24.40
CA GLN A 160 -25.14 24.18 25.65
C GLN A 160 -25.36 25.68 25.38
N GLU A 161 -24.65 26.25 24.41
CA GLU A 161 -24.81 27.65 24.02
C GLU A 161 -26.23 27.93 23.48
N LEU A 162 -26.80 27.01 22.69
CA LEU A 162 -28.18 27.11 22.21
C LEU A 162 -29.20 27.04 23.35
N GLU A 163 -29.01 26.12 24.30
CA GLU A 163 -29.88 25.99 25.48
C GLU A 163 -29.82 27.25 26.35
N GLU A 164 -28.64 27.81 26.57
CA GLU A 164 -28.46 29.05 27.32
C GLU A 164 -29.10 30.24 26.60
N MET A 165 -28.85 30.39 25.30
CA MET A 165 -29.45 31.44 24.47
C MET A 165 -30.98 31.36 24.48
N GLN A 166 -31.53 30.15 24.34
CA GLN A 166 -32.98 29.93 24.39
C GLN A 166 -33.54 30.33 25.76
N ARG A 167 -32.87 29.94 26.84
CA ARG A 167 -33.28 30.29 28.21
C ARG A 167 -33.28 31.80 28.42
N MET A 168 -32.23 32.48 27.96
CA MET A 168 -32.13 33.94 28.05
C MET A 168 -33.24 34.63 27.25
N ALA A 169 -33.49 34.18 26.01
CA ALA A 169 -34.53 34.75 25.15
C ALA A 169 -35.94 34.60 25.77
N ILE A 170 -36.24 33.44 26.38
CA ILE A 170 -37.51 33.23 27.08
C ILE A 170 -37.63 34.20 28.26
N ALA A 171 -36.60 34.30 29.10
CA ALA A 171 -36.61 35.21 30.24
C ALA A 171 -36.75 36.68 29.83
N GLU A 172 -36.12 37.09 28.73
CA GLU A 172 -36.26 38.43 28.17
C GLU A 172 -37.68 38.69 27.66
N CYS A 173 -38.27 37.74 26.94
CA CYS A 173 -39.65 37.84 26.48
C CYS A 173 -40.64 37.94 27.65
N GLU A 174 -40.46 37.15 28.71
CA GLU A 174 -41.26 37.22 29.93
C GLU A 174 -41.13 38.59 30.61
N ALA A 175 -39.90 39.13 30.70
CA ALA A 175 -39.65 40.44 31.28
C ALA A 175 -40.29 41.58 30.47
N ILE A 176 -40.22 41.51 29.13
CA ILE A 176 -40.86 42.49 28.24
C ILE A 176 -42.38 42.44 28.38
N GLN A 177 -42.98 41.23 28.43
CA GLN A 177 -44.41 41.07 28.62
C GLN A 177 -44.87 41.65 29.95
N ALA A 178 -44.20 41.28 31.05
CA ALA A 178 -44.53 41.81 32.38
C ALA A 178 -44.43 43.35 32.44
N GLY A 179 -43.36 43.92 31.87
CA GLY A 179 -43.20 45.38 31.81
C GLY A 179 -44.25 46.08 30.94
N ALA A 180 -44.73 45.43 29.88
CA ALA A 180 -45.81 45.95 29.04
C ALA A 180 -47.16 45.91 29.77
N ASP A 181 -47.44 44.83 30.49
CA ASP A 181 -48.64 44.68 31.31
C ASP A 181 -48.69 45.73 32.42
N ASP A 182 -47.59 45.92 33.18
CA ASP A 182 -47.46 46.95 34.21
C ASP A 182 -47.67 48.37 33.64
N TYR A 183 -47.13 48.64 32.46
CA TYR A 183 -47.31 49.92 31.77
C TYR A 183 -48.77 50.14 31.34
N ALA A 184 -49.42 49.10 30.81
CA ALA A 184 -50.82 49.15 30.40
C ALA A 184 -51.72 49.43 31.61
N ASP A 185 -51.52 48.72 32.72
CA ASP A 185 -52.27 48.92 33.96
C ASP A 185 -52.11 50.34 34.50
N ARG A 186 -50.87 50.85 34.54
CA ARG A 186 -50.61 52.22 34.98
C ARG A 186 -51.29 53.26 34.09
N THR A 187 -51.18 53.08 32.77
CA THR A 187 -51.80 54.01 31.80
C THR A 187 -53.32 53.99 31.90
N LEU A 188 -53.92 52.80 32.01
CA LEU A 188 -55.37 52.65 32.18
C LEU A 188 -55.86 53.24 33.51
N HIS A 189 -55.10 53.07 34.59
CA HIS A 189 -55.40 53.67 35.89
C HIS A 189 -55.34 55.20 35.84
N ASP A 190 -54.32 55.76 35.19
CA ASP A 190 -54.20 57.21 35.01
C ASP A 190 -55.36 57.76 34.18
N MET A 191 -55.76 57.06 33.11
CA MET A 191 -56.95 57.42 32.30
C MET A 191 -58.25 57.31 33.10
N GLU A 192 -58.42 56.27 33.92
CA GLU A 192 -59.58 56.10 34.80
C GLU A 192 -59.69 57.28 35.79
N SER A 193 -58.58 57.65 36.41
CA SER A 193 -58.52 58.78 37.35
C SER A 193 -58.90 60.10 36.69
N GLN A 194 -58.34 60.41 35.51
CA GLN A 194 -58.65 61.62 34.75
C GLN A 194 -60.12 61.68 34.32
N LEU A 195 -60.67 60.58 33.82
CA LEU A 195 -62.08 60.50 33.45
C LEU A 195 -62.99 60.64 34.67
N GLY A 196 -62.60 60.07 35.82
CA GLY A 196 -63.30 60.20 37.08
C GLY A 196 -63.36 61.65 37.59
N GLU A 197 -62.27 62.39 37.45
CA GLU A 197 -62.20 63.82 37.76
C GLU A 197 -63.11 64.64 36.83
N MET A 198 -63.03 64.40 35.53
CA MET A 198 -63.86 65.09 34.54
C MET A 198 -65.35 64.82 34.76
N LEU A 199 -65.73 63.58 35.10
CA LEU A 199 -67.10 63.22 35.48
C LEU A 199 -67.57 63.95 36.76
N ARG A 200 -66.69 64.12 37.76
CA ARG A 200 -67.00 64.93 38.95
C ARG A 200 -67.30 66.37 38.58
N ILE A 201 -66.46 66.99 37.76
CA ILE A 201 -66.66 68.37 37.28
C ILE A 201 -68.01 68.49 36.56
N VAL A 202 -68.32 67.57 35.66
CA VAL A 202 -69.61 67.56 34.93
C VAL A 202 -70.80 67.38 35.88
N ARG A 203 -70.72 66.46 36.87
CA ARG A 203 -71.79 66.28 37.87
C ARG A 203 -72.02 67.56 38.69
N ASN A 204 -70.94 68.18 39.17
CA ASN A 204 -71.00 69.42 39.93
C ASN A 204 -71.60 70.56 39.08
N GLY A 205 -71.17 70.72 37.82
CA GLY A 205 -71.76 71.69 36.90
C GLY A 205 -73.24 71.45 36.61
N ARG A 206 -73.65 70.18 36.44
CA ARG A 206 -75.07 69.81 36.28
C ARG A 206 -75.91 70.11 37.52
N GLN A 207 -75.38 69.90 38.73
CA GLN A 207 -76.08 70.22 39.97
C GLN A 207 -76.30 71.74 40.11
N GLN A 208 -75.35 72.57 39.70
CA GLN A 208 -75.50 74.03 39.70
C GLN A 208 -76.55 74.53 38.70
N LEU A 209 -76.79 73.78 37.62
CA LEU A 209 -77.80 74.11 36.61
C LEU A 209 -79.18 73.49 36.89
N GLN A 210 -79.33 72.68 37.96
CA GLN A 210 -80.66 72.31 38.43
C GLN A 210 -81.25 73.53 39.15
N PRO A 211 -82.37 74.09 38.66
CA PRO A 211 -83.02 75.19 39.37
C PRO A 211 -83.44 74.68 40.75
N GLU A 212 -83.16 75.46 41.79
CA GLU A 212 -83.77 75.25 43.11
C GLU A 212 -85.28 75.07 42.90
N ALA A 213 -85.80 73.90 43.27
CA ALA A 213 -87.23 73.69 43.28
C ALA A 213 -87.85 74.78 44.18
N PRO A 214 -88.84 75.55 43.70
CA PRO A 214 -89.41 76.62 44.49
C PRO A 214 -90.02 76.02 45.75
N VAL A 215 -89.46 76.40 46.89
CA VAL A 215 -90.00 76.10 48.22
C VAL A 215 -91.41 76.66 48.28
N ARG A 216 -92.41 75.79 48.10
CA ARG A 216 -93.81 76.13 48.38
C ARG A 216 -93.96 76.21 49.89
N ALA A 217 -93.83 77.42 50.42
CA ALA A 217 -94.40 77.78 51.71
C ALA A 217 -95.91 77.56 51.65
N ASN A 218 -96.44 76.68 52.50
CA ASN A 218 -97.87 76.69 52.82
C ASN A 218 -98.05 76.59 54.34
N PHE A 219 -98.63 77.66 54.89
CA PHE A 219 -98.97 77.86 56.29
C PHE A 219 -100.39 77.33 56.57
N GLY A 220 -100.56 76.64 57.72
CA GLY A 220 -101.82 76.40 58.43
C GLY A 220 -102.70 75.25 57.88
N GLN A 221 -103.39 74.43 58.68
CA GLN A 221 -103.63 74.44 60.12
C GLN A 221 -104.29 73.07 60.50
N GLY A 222 -103.88 72.48 61.63
CA GLY A 222 -104.75 71.79 62.61
C GLY A 222 -105.22 70.35 62.34
N GLY A 223 -104.78 69.41 63.20
CA GLY A 223 -105.39 68.08 63.31
C GLY A 223 -104.64 67.05 64.16
N MET A 224 -104.53 67.32 65.46
CA MET A 224 -104.53 66.36 66.59
C MET A 224 -103.84 64.97 66.50
N ARG A 225 -102.83 64.81 67.37
CA ARG A 225 -102.20 63.58 67.94
C ARG A 225 -103.19 62.73 68.79
N PRO A 226 -102.80 61.58 69.41
CA PRO A 226 -101.69 60.61 69.19
C PRO A 226 -102.09 59.10 69.39
N THR A 227 -101.05 58.23 69.44
CA THR A 227 -100.95 56.86 70.06
C THR A 227 -101.19 55.67 69.10
N HIS A 228 -100.53 54.50 69.15
CA HIS A 228 -99.48 53.86 69.98
C HIS A 228 -98.97 52.57 69.24
N GLY A 229 -97.77 52.05 69.59
CA GLY A 229 -97.33 50.64 69.35
C GLY A 229 -96.41 50.41 68.13
N ARG A 230 -95.10 50.07 68.19
CA ARG A 230 -94.29 49.07 68.93
C ARG A 230 -94.41 47.64 68.38
N GLY A 231 -93.37 47.19 67.67
CA GLY A 231 -93.04 45.80 67.34
C GLY A 231 -91.70 45.82 66.59
N LYS A 232 -90.59 45.58 67.29
CA LYS A 232 -89.87 44.28 67.40
C LYS A 232 -89.12 43.96 66.12
#